data_AF-A0A3N5G482-F1
#
_entry.id   AF-A0A3N5G482-F1
#
_cell.length_a   1.000
_cell.length_b   1.000
_cell.length_c   1.000
_cell.angle_alpha   90.00
_cell.angle_beta   90.00
_cell.angle_gamma   90.00
#
_symmetry.space_group_name_H-M   'P 1'
#
loop_
_entity.id
_entity.type
_entity.pdbx_description
1 polymer ?
#
loop_
_entity_poly.entity_id
_entity_poly.type
_entity_poly.pdbx_seq_one_letter_code
_entity_poly.pdbx_strand_id
1 'polypeptide(L)'
;MTIATGKSGRYRYYKCSNKINNLVKGSCCSNNNIPMEKLDSLVLETISNKVFTPKRLEIMLKELRQNLNHSDTDYDEKLRKLNKELDAIKQQTDRLYEAVEKEFLPLDATLQERVHKHHARRQEILTEIAGLRRKKELPVSKLGKKNIIAFSLALKDIFRDKGSNFGKEYLKLLVSEIRVDKKEVRLSGSYSAMASALHMSTKREHLERVPSFDPVWLPSTDSNRGPSG
;
A
#
# COMPACT_ATOMS: atom_id res chain seq x y z
N MET A 1 2.11 18.10 -19.79
CA MET A 1 0.94 18.88 -20.28
C MET A 1 0.45 19.76 -19.16
N THR A 2 -0.15 20.91 -19.46
CA THR A 2 -0.67 21.87 -18.46
C THR A 2 -2.17 22.09 -18.68
N ILE A 3 -2.91 22.38 -17.60
CA ILE A 3 -4.34 22.69 -17.66
C ILE A 3 -4.50 24.16 -18.08
N ALA A 4 -5.36 24.41 -19.07
CA ALA A 4 -5.78 25.74 -19.47
C ALA A 4 -7.30 25.85 -19.38
N THR A 5 -7.80 27.03 -19.00
CA THR A 5 -9.22 27.31 -18.87
C THR A 5 -9.72 28.21 -19.98
N GLY A 6 -11.01 28.10 -20.31
CA GLY A 6 -11.71 28.98 -21.26
C GLY A 6 -13.12 29.33 -20.75
N LYS A 7 -13.65 30.47 -21.20
CA LYS A 7 -14.97 31.00 -20.82
C LYS A 7 -15.14 31.06 -19.28
N SER A 8 -14.30 31.88 -18.63
CA SER A 8 -14.30 32.09 -17.17
C SER A 8 -14.20 30.81 -16.33
N GLY A 9 -13.38 29.85 -16.78
CA GLY A 9 -13.18 28.58 -16.06
C GLY A 9 -14.19 27.48 -16.38
N ARG A 10 -15.23 27.76 -17.18
CA ARG A 10 -16.27 26.77 -17.54
C ARG A 10 -15.71 25.60 -18.35
N TYR A 11 -14.72 25.84 -19.19
CA TYR A 11 -14.07 24.79 -19.98
C TYR A 11 -12.64 24.59 -19.55
N ARG A 12 -12.23 23.33 -19.43
CA ARG A 12 -10.86 22.93 -19.09
C ARG A 12 -10.28 22.08 -20.21
N TYR A 13 -9.03 22.38 -20.58
CA TYR A 13 -8.32 21.72 -21.66
C TYR A 13 -6.92 21.32 -21.20
N TYR A 14 -6.46 20.17 -21.66
CA TYR A 14 -5.05 19.83 -21.61
C TYR A 14 -4.33 20.44 -22.82
N LYS A 15 -3.22 21.14 -22.55
CA LYS A 15 -2.35 21.75 -23.55
C LYS A 15 -0.91 21.27 -23.39
N CYS A 16 -0.17 21.24 -24.50
CA CYS A 16 1.27 21.00 -24.43
C CYS A 16 1.95 22.22 -23.81
N SER A 17 2.78 21.99 -22.79
CA SER A 17 3.49 23.05 -22.06
C SER A 17 4.46 23.80 -22.97
N ASN A 18 5.13 23.11 -23.90
CA ASN A 18 5.98 23.76 -24.91
C ASN A 18 5.20 24.68 -25.85
N LYS A 19 3.92 24.37 -26.14
CA LYS A 19 3.05 25.22 -26.97
C LYS A 19 2.58 26.48 -26.23
N ILE A 20 2.60 26.47 -24.89
CA ILE A 20 2.28 27.64 -24.07
C ILE A 20 3.53 28.51 -23.87
N ASN A 21 4.68 27.89 -23.57
CA ASN A 21 5.88 28.60 -23.16
C ASN A 21 6.77 29.06 -24.32
N ASN A 22 6.80 28.33 -25.44
CA ASN A 22 7.61 28.71 -26.60
C ASN A 22 6.73 29.36 -27.68
N LEU A 23 6.87 30.67 -27.85
CA LEU A 23 6.24 31.45 -28.93
C LEU A 23 7.07 31.49 -30.23
N VAL A 24 8.24 30.83 -30.26
CA VAL A 24 9.12 30.81 -31.44
C VAL A 24 8.52 29.91 -32.52
N LYS A 25 8.19 30.51 -33.68
CA LYS A 25 7.66 29.81 -34.86
C LYS A 25 8.66 28.74 -35.33
N GLY A 26 8.34 27.46 -35.09
CA GLY A 26 9.05 26.32 -35.70
C GLY A 26 9.26 25.10 -34.80
N SER A 27 9.24 25.24 -33.47
CA SER A 27 9.40 24.11 -32.52
C SER A 27 8.15 23.85 -31.67
N CYS A 28 6.99 24.33 -32.12
CA CYS A 28 5.73 24.20 -31.40
C CYS A 28 5.14 22.80 -31.60
N CYS A 29 4.77 22.15 -30.49
CA CYS A 29 4.03 20.89 -30.51
C CYS A 29 2.77 21.00 -31.39
N SER A 30 2.63 20.10 -32.37
CA SER A 30 1.53 20.09 -33.34
C SER A 30 0.21 19.52 -32.78
N ASN A 31 0.19 19.09 -31.52
CA ASN A 31 -1.03 18.57 -30.89
C ASN A 31 -2.09 19.66 -30.70
N ASN A 32 -3.33 19.22 -30.84
CA ASN A 32 -4.52 20.02 -30.55
C ASN A 32 -4.76 20.14 -29.04
N ASN A 33 -5.54 21.16 -28.66
CA ASN A 33 -6.03 21.27 -27.29
C ASN A 33 -7.11 20.21 -27.08
N ILE A 34 -7.01 19.44 -25.99
CA ILE A 34 -7.93 18.32 -25.74
C ILE A 34 -8.83 18.68 -24.57
N PRO A 35 -10.17 18.57 -24.70
CA PRO A 35 -11.07 18.75 -23.57
C PRO A 35 -10.70 17.81 -22.43
N MET A 36 -10.54 18.36 -21.22
CA MET A 36 -10.11 17.61 -20.03
C MET A 36 -11.03 16.41 -19.77
N GLU A 37 -12.34 16.66 -19.75
CA GLU A 37 -13.35 15.62 -19.51
C GLU A 37 -13.26 14.46 -20.50
N LYS A 38 -12.99 14.75 -21.78
CA LYS A 38 -12.90 13.74 -22.83
C LYS A 38 -11.66 12.86 -22.68
N LEU A 39 -10.51 13.47 -22.33
CA LEU A 39 -9.30 12.70 -22.12
C LEU A 39 -9.39 11.87 -20.83
N ASP A 40 -9.85 12.49 -19.75
CA ASP A 40 -9.97 11.83 -18.45
C ASP A 40 -10.92 10.64 -18.53
N SER A 41 -12.10 10.80 -19.16
CA SER A 41 -13.05 9.70 -19.32
C SER A 41 -12.47 8.56 -20.16
N LEU A 42 -11.77 8.88 -21.26
CA LEU A 42 -11.15 7.89 -22.14
C LEU A 42 -10.08 7.08 -21.40
N VAL A 43 -9.22 7.76 -20.64
CA VAL A 43 -8.14 7.13 -19.87
C VAL A 43 -8.72 6.23 -18.77
N LEU A 44 -9.66 6.76 -17.98
CA LEU A 44 -10.31 6.03 -16.89
C LEU A 44 -11.05 4.79 -17.42
N GLU A 45 -11.80 4.93 -18.51
CA GLU A 45 -12.54 3.83 -19.11
C GLU A 45 -11.60 2.74 -19.67
N THR A 46 -10.54 3.15 -20.38
CA THR A 46 -9.56 2.22 -20.95
C THR A 46 -8.88 1.41 -19.86
N ILE A 47 -8.48 2.05 -18.76
CA ILE A 47 -7.83 1.38 -17.63
C ILE A 47 -8.82 0.51 -16.88
N SER A 48 -10.03 1.02 -16.64
CA SER A 48 -11.13 0.27 -16.02
C SER A 48 -11.41 -1.04 -16.75
N ASN A 49 -11.49 -1.00 -18.08
CA ASN A 49 -11.81 -2.16 -18.90
C ASN A 49 -10.63 -3.11 -19.10
N LYS A 50 -9.40 -2.61 -19.16
CA LYS A 50 -8.21 -3.46 -19.38
C LYS A 50 -7.59 -4.00 -18.08
N VAL A 51 -7.60 -3.23 -16.99
CA VAL A 51 -6.93 -3.59 -15.73
C VAL A 51 -7.87 -4.34 -14.80
N PHE A 52 -9.08 -3.82 -14.55
CA PHE A 52 -10.06 -4.43 -13.64
C PHE A 52 -10.89 -5.51 -14.33
N THR A 53 -10.24 -6.40 -15.08
CA THR A 53 -10.91 -7.60 -15.58
C THR A 53 -10.90 -8.68 -14.51
N PRO A 54 -11.98 -9.47 -14.36
CA PRO A 54 -12.01 -10.59 -13.41
C PRO A 54 -10.81 -11.52 -13.57
N LYS A 55 -10.40 -11.80 -14.81
CA LYS A 55 -9.23 -12.65 -15.11
C LYS A 55 -7.91 -12.08 -14.58
N ARG A 56 -7.67 -10.76 -14.69
CA ARG A 56 -6.47 -10.14 -14.11
C ARG A 56 -6.52 -10.11 -12.59
N LEU A 57 -7.68 -9.80 -12.02
CA LEU A 57 -7.86 -9.82 -10.57
C LEU A 57 -7.67 -11.22 -9.99
N GLU A 58 -8.09 -12.27 -10.68
CA GLU A 58 -7.81 -13.66 -10.30
C GLU A 58 -6.30 -13.96 -10.23
N ILE A 59 -5.52 -13.47 -11.20
CA ILE A 59 -4.06 -13.62 -11.23
C ILE A 59 -3.43 -12.86 -10.06
N MET A 60 -3.78 -11.58 -9.88
CA MET A 60 -3.26 -10.76 -8.78
C MET A 60 -3.60 -11.35 -7.40
N LEU A 61 -4.82 -11.87 -7.23
CA LEU A 61 -5.24 -12.52 -5.99
C LEU A 61 -4.57 -13.89 -5.80
N LYS A 62 -4.16 -14.57 -6.87
CA LYS A 62 -3.38 -15.81 -6.77
C LYS A 62 -1.96 -15.51 -6.30
N GLU A 63 -1.31 -14.50 -6.87
CA GLU A 63 0.02 -14.03 -6.43
C GLU A 63 -0.02 -13.55 -4.97
N LEU A 64 -1.03 -12.76 -4.60
CA LEU A 64 -1.24 -12.34 -3.22
C LEU A 64 -1.40 -13.54 -2.27
N ARG A 65 -2.19 -14.55 -2.67
CA ARG A 65 -2.32 -15.80 -1.89
C ARG A 65 -1.00 -16.55 -1.75
N GLN A 66 -0.20 -16.64 -2.81
CA GLN A 66 1.11 -17.29 -2.76
C GLN A 66 2.06 -16.55 -1.81
N ASN A 67 2.11 -15.22 -1.88
CA ASN A 67 2.91 -14.40 -0.98
C ASN A 67 2.47 -14.54 0.48
N LEU A 68 1.16 -14.61 0.74
CA LEU A 68 0.64 -14.86 2.07
C LEU A 68 0.99 -16.28 2.57
N ASN A 69 0.91 -17.29 1.72
CA ASN A 69 1.28 -18.66 2.09
C ASN A 69 2.77 -18.78 2.47
N HIS A 70 3.67 -18.07 1.77
CA HIS A 70 5.08 -18.00 2.17
C HIS A 70 5.27 -17.25 3.49
N SER A 71 4.48 -16.20 3.74
CA SER A 71 4.48 -15.55 5.06
C SER A 71 3.89 -16.45 6.15
N ASP A 72 2.98 -17.37 5.82
CA ASP A 72 2.36 -18.30 6.77
C ASP A 72 3.37 -19.35 7.27
N THR A 73 4.33 -19.80 6.45
CA THR A 73 5.37 -20.73 6.92
C THR A 73 6.28 -20.09 7.96
N ASP A 74 6.74 -18.86 7.70
CA ASP A 74 7.56 -18.10 8.65
C ASP A 74 6.78 -17.77 9.93
N TYR A 75 5.48 -17.50 9.78
CA TYR A 75 4.56 -17.24 10.87
C TYR A 75 4.39 -18.48 11.77
N ASP A 76 4.10 -19.63 11.18
CA ASP A 76 3.92 -20.89 11.89
C ASP A 76 5.23 -21.31 12.57
N GLU A 77 6.38 -21.07 11.94
CA GLU A 77 7.69 -21.32 12.55
C GLU A 77 7.93 -20.41 13.76
N LYS A 78 7.65 -19.10 13.65
CA LYS A 78 7.76 -18.15 14.77
C LYS A 78 6.82 -18.51 15.91
N LEU A 79 5.57 -18.85 15.63
CA LEU A 79 4.63 -19.32 16.65
C LEU A 79 5.12 -20.60 17.33
N ARG A 80 5.67 -21.56 16.58
CA ARG A 80 6.24 -22.78 17.16
C ARG A 80 7.41 -22.47 18.09
N LYS A 81 8.31 -21.55 17.71
CA LYS A 81 9.45 -21.13 18.55
C LYS A 81 8.96 -20.46 19.85
N LEU A 82 8.02 -19.52 19.75
CA LEU A 82 7.46 -18.83 20.93
C LEU A 82 6.71 -19.77 21.86
N ASN A 83 5.92 -20.71 21.34
CA ASN A 83 5.24 -21.71 22.17
C ASN A 83 6.24 -22.64 22.88
N LYS A 84 7.30 -23.08 22.18
CA LYS A 84 8.37 -23.89 22.80
C LYS A 84 9.08 -23.13 23.92
N GLU A 85 9.38 -21.85 23.71
CA GLU A 85 10.01 -21.01 24.74
C GLU A 85 9.09 -20.81 25.94
N LEU A 86 7.79 -20.58 25.70
CA LEU A 86 6.79 -20.45 26.74
C LEU A 86 6.68 -21.73 27.59
N ASP A 87 6.68 -22.90 26.96
CA ASP A 87 6.65 -24.18 27.68
C ASP A 87 7.94 -24.45 28.44
N ALA A 88 9.10 -24.07 27.90
CA ALA A 88 10.37 -24.14 28.62
C ALA A 88 10.39 -23.25 29.87
N ILE A 89 9.88 -22.02 29.79
CA ILE A 89 9.78 -21.11 30.93
C ILE A 89 8.81 -21.64 31.99
N LYS A 90 7.66 -22.20 31.58
CA LYS A 90 6.75 -22.86 32.53
C LYS A 90 7.44 -23.99 33.28
N GLN A 91 8.10 -24.90 32.56
CA GLN A 91 8.83 -26.01 33.18
C GLN A 91 9.95 -25.53 34.12
N GLN A 92 10.68 -24.48 33.76
CA GLN A 92 11.71 -23.90 34.63
C GLN A 92 11.09 -23.29 35.90
N THR A 93 9.94 -22.63 35.77
CA THR A 93 9.22 -22.03 36.89
C THR A 93 8.67 -23.11 37.83
N ASP A 94 8.07 -24.16 37.27
CA ASP A 94 7.54 -25.29 38.03
C ASP A 94 8.64 -26.01 38.82
N ARG A 95 9.82 -26.22 38.21
CA ARG A 95 10.99 -26.79 38.90
C ARG A 95 11.51 -25.91 40.03
N LEU A 96 11.46 -24.58 39.88
CA LEU A 96 11.84 -23.67 40.96
C LEU A 96 10.87 -23.79 42.14
N TYR A 97 9.57 -23.88 41.87
CA TYR A 97 8.57 -24.08 42.92
C TYR A 97 8.73 -25.44 43.60
N GLU A 98 8.94 -26.52 42.84
CA GLU A 98 9.17 -27.86 43.40
C GLU A 98 10.43 -27.91 44.28
N ALA A 99 11.50 -27.20 43.91
CA ALA A 99 12.72 -27.14 44.71
C ALA A 99 12.54 -26.40 46.04
N VAL A 100 11.65 -25.40 46.08
CA VAL A 100 11.27 -24.68 47.31
C VAL A 100 10.38 -25.56 48.19
N GLU A 101 9.39 -26.26 47.60
CA GLU A 101 8.49 -27.17 48.32
C GLU A 101 9.24 -28.33 49.00
N LYS A 102 10.33 -28.79 48.38
CA LYS A 102 11.21 -29.85 48.91
C LYS A 102 12.31 -29.34 49.83
N GLU A 103 12.32 -28.04 50.15
CA GLU A 103 13.31 -27.38 51.01
C GLU A 103 14.77 -27.46 50.50
N PHE A 104 14.97 -27.72 49.20
CA PHE A 104 16.32 -27.75 48.60
C PHE A 104 16.91 -26.34 48.42
N LEU A 105 16.06 -25.31 48.35
CA LEU A 105 16.46 -23.92 48.15
C LEU A 105 15.83 -23.01 49.23
N PRO A 106 16.60 -22.09 49.83
CA PRO A 106 16.05 -21.10 50.74
C PRO A 106 15.23 -20.05 49.96
N LEU A 107 14.23 -19.48 50.64
CA LEU A 107 13.44 -18.38 50.09
C LEU A 107 14.22 -17.06 50.24
N ASP A 108 15.00 -16.69 49.22
CA ASP A 108 15.87 -15.53 49.22
C ASP A 108 15.51 -14.50 48.15
N ALA A 109 16.16 -13.33 48.20
CA ALA A 109 15.93 -12.25 47.23
C ALA A 109 16.32 -12.66 45.79
N THR A 110 17.31 -13.55 45.64
CA THR A 110 17.78 -14.00 44.32
C THR A 110 16.76 -14.90 43.63
N LEU A 111 16.07 -15.77 44.38
CA LEU A 111 14.97 -16.58 43.88
C LEU A 111 13.79 -15.71 43.44
N GLN A 112 13.42 -14.71 44.24
CA GLN A 112 12.35 -13.77 43.88
C GLN A 112 12.66 -13.06 42.55
N GLU A 113 13.88 -12.57 42.37
CA GLU A 113 14.32 -11.92 41.13
C GLU A 113 14.20 -12.87 39.91
N ARG A 114 14.61 -14.14 40.07
CA ARG A 114 14.48 -15.14 39.00
C ARG A 114 13.02 -15.42 38.62
N VAL A 115 12.14 -15.57 39.60
CA VAL A 115 10.70 -15.78 39.38
C VAL A 115 10.08 -14.58 38.67
N HIS A 116 10.41 -13.36 39.10
CA HIS A 116 9.98 -12.13 38.42
C HIS A 116 10.45 -12.08 36.97
N LYS A 117 11.71 -12.46 36.69
CA LYS A 117 12.26 -12.52 35.33
C LYS A 117 11.51 -13.54 34.46
N HIS A 118 11.18 -14.71 34.99
CA HIS A 118 10.39 -15.71 34.28
C HIS A 118 8.96 -15.22 33.98
N HIS A 119 8.31 -14.54 34.94
CA HIS A 119 7.00 -13.93 34.71
C HIS A 119 7.03 -12.82 33.66
N ALA A 120 8.02 -11.93 33.72
CA ALA A 120 8.19 -10.86 32.73
C ALA A 120 8.36 -11.43 31.32
N ARG A 121 9.25 -12.42 31.15
CA ARG A 121 9.48 -13.06 29.85
C ARG A 121 8.25 -13.82 29.35
N ARG A 122 7.52 -14.52 30.24
CA ARG A 122 6.24 -15.16 29.89
C ARG A 122 5.24 -14.15 29.35
N GLN A 123 5.11 -12.99 29.99
CA GLN A 123 4.18 -11.96 29.57
C GLN A 123 4.58 -11.37 28.21
N GLU A 124 5.87 -11.12 28.00
CA GLU A 124 6.41 -10.67 26.70
C GLU A 124 6.06 -11.65 25.58
N ILE A 125 6.33 -12.94 25.76
CA ILE A 125 6.00 -13.97 24.76
C ILE A 125 4.50 -14.03 24.47
N LEU A 126 3.65 -13.92 25.49
CA LEU A 126 2.19 -13.89 25.31
C LEU A 126 1.75 -12.66 24.49
N THR A 127 2.36 -11.49 24.72
CA THR A 127 2.08 -10.29 23.91
C THR A 127 2.54 -10.45 22.47
N GLU A 128 3.70 -11.07 22.23
CA GLU A 128 4.17 -11.38 20.88
C GLU A 128 3.22 -12.34 20.15
N ILE A 129 2.79 -13.43 20.80
CA ILE A 129 1.82 -14.39 20.24
C ILE A 129 0.51 -13.68 19.90
N ALA A 130 0.00 -12.82 20.79
CA ALA A 130 -1.22 -12.05 20.55
C ALA A 130 -1.05 -11.05 19.38
N GLY A 131 0.13 -10.45 19.25
CA GLY A 131 0.48 -9.57 18.13
C GLY A 131 0.54 -10.33 16.80
N LEU A 132 1.13 -11.52 16.81
CA LEU A 132 1.19 -12.41 15.65
C LEU A 132 -0.21 -12.85 15.22
N ARG A 133 -1.06 -13.35 16.13
CA ARG A 133 -2.44 -13.78 15.81
C ARG A 133 -3.26 -12.67 15.15
N ARG A 134 -3.15 -11.42 15.63
CA ARG A 134 -3.81 -10.25 15.04
C ARG A 134 -3.36 -9.91 13.60
N LYS A 135 -2.21 -10.39 13.14
CA LYS A 135 -1.75 -10.18 11.75
C LYS A 135 -2.41 -11.13 10.75
N LYS A 136 -2.92 -12.29 11.19
CA LYS A 136 -3.45 -13.35 10.33
C LYS A 136 -4.91 -13.15 9.90
N GLU A 137 -5.62 -12.18 10.48
CA GLU A 137 -7.07 -12.01 10.29
C GLU A 137 -7.51 -11.51 8.90
N LEU A 138 -6.63 -11.43 7.89
CA LEU A 138 -7.05 -11.11 6.53
C LEU A 138 -7.74 -12.34 5.91
N PRO A 139 -9.07 -12.29 5.64
CA PRO A 139 -9.83 -13.45 5.17
C PRO A 139 -9.67 -13.61 3.66
N VAL A 140 -8.44 -13.84 3.20
CA VAL A 140 -8.14 -14.03 1.77
C VAL A 140 -8.75 -15.33 1.24
N SER A 141 -8.98 -16.30 2.12
CA SER A 141 -9.68 -17.56 1.82
C SER A 141 -11.15 -17.37 1.42
N LYS A 142 -11.78 -16.23 1.76
CA LYS A 142 -13.18 -15.93 1.39
C LYS A 142 -13.33 -15.33 -0.01
N LEU A 143 -12.25 -15.13 -0.76
CA LEU A 143 -12.28 -14.53 -2.10
C LEU A 143 -12.60 -15.58 -3.18
N GLY A 144 -13.83 -16.07 -3.20
CA GLY A 144 -14.35 -16.92 -4.28
C GLY A 144 -14.63 -16.15 -5.57
N LYS A 145 -14.81 -16.87 -6.70
CA LYS A 145 -15.03 -16.26 -8.03
C LYS A 145 -16.16 -15.22 -8.07
N LYS A 146 -17.27 -15.46 -7.37
CA LYS A 146 -18.38 -14.51 -7.26
C LYS A 146 -17.96 -13.19 -6.62
N ASN A 147 -17.13 -13.25 -5.58
CA ASN A 147 -16.61 -12.08 -4.88
C ASN A 147 -15.62 -11.31 -5.74
N ILE A 148 -14.84 -12.00 -6.58
CA ILE A 148 -13.92 -11.36 -7.53
C ILE A 148 -14.69 -10.56 -8.59
N ILE A 149 -15.79 -11.12 -9.10
CA ILE A 149 -16.65 -10.42 -10.07
C ILE A 149 -17.28 -9.19 -9.41
N ALA A 150 -17.90 -9.35 -8.23
CA ALA A 150 -18.51 -8.25 -7.50
C ALA A 150 -17.49 -7.15 -7.16
N PHE A 151 -16.30 -7.54 -6.71
CA PHE A 151 -15.20 -6.63 -6.43
C PHE A 151 -14.72 -5.89 -7.70
N SER A 152 -14.64 -6.60 -8.83
CA SER A 152 -14.27 -5.97 -10.11
C SER A 152 -15.26 -4.89 -10.51
N LEU A 153 -16.56 -5.10 -10.31
CA LEU A 153 -17.59 -4.12 -10.62
C LEU A 153 -17.51 -2.93 -9.66
N ALA A 154 -17.45 -3.18 -8.36
CA ALA A 154 -17.33 -2.14 -7.34
C ALA A 154 -16.08 -1.26 -7.56
N LEU A 155 -14.93 -1.86 -7.89
CA LEU A 155 -13.72 -1.11 -8.22
C LEU A 155 -13.90 -0.25 -9.49
N LYS A 156 -14.58 -0.76 -10.51
CA LYS A 156 -14.85 0.02 -11.72
C LYS A 156 -15.74 1.22 -11.43
N ASP A 157 -16.74 1.05 -10.58
CA ASP A 157 -17.67 2.12 -10.21
C ASP A 157 -16.95 3.21 -9.41
N ILE A 158 -16.19 2.84 -8.37
CA ILE A 158 -15.39 3.78 -7.58
C ILE A 158 -14.34 4.49 -8.46
N PHE A 159 -13.70 3.76 -9.37
CA PHE A 159 -12.67 4.34 -10.24
C PHE A 159 -13.25 5.32 -11.29
N ARG A 160 -14.52 5.14 -11.68
CA ARG A 160 -15.24 6.04 -12.60
C ARG A 160 -15.91 7.21 -11.88
N ASP A 161 -16.10 7.11 -10.56
CA ASP A 161 -16.69 8.20 -9.78
C ASP A 161 -15.78 9.43 -9.79
N LYS A 162 -16.28 10.49 -10.43
CA LYS A 162 -15.60 11.80 -10.54
C LYS A 162 -15.57 12.56 -9.20
N GLY A 163 -16.44 12.22 -8.26
CA GLY A 163 -16.47 12.80 -6.92
C GLY A 163 -15.38 12.23 -6.02
N SER A 164 -15.01 10.97 -6.24
CA SER A 164 -13.91 10.35 -5.53
C SER A 164 -12.56 10.74 -6.18
N ASN A 165 -11.65 11.34 -5.41
CA ASN A 165 -10.26 11.53 -5.86
C ASN A 165 -9.52 10.18 -6.07
N PHE A 166 -10.19 9.06 -5.79
CA PHE A 166 -9.65 7.71 -5.91
C PHE A 166 -9.12 7.40 -7.30
N GLY A 167 -9.90 7.64 -8.35
CA GLY A 167 -9.48 7.35 -9.72
C GLY A 167 -8.18 8.06 -10.08
N LYS A 168 -8.05 9.33 -9.70
CA LYS A 168 -6.86 10.14 -9.97
C LYS A 168 -5.63 9.68 -9.20
N GLU A 169 -5.76 9.39 -7.90
CA GLU A 169 -4.63 8.91 -7.10
C GLU A 169 -4.20 7.51 -7.54
N TYR A 170 -5.16 6.65 -7.84
CA TYR A 170 -4.88 5.29 -8.31
C TYR A 170 -4.27 5.27 -9.73
N LEU A 171 -4.61 6.25 -10.58
CA LEU A 171 -3.94 6.46 -11.87
C LEU A 171 -2.45 6.76 -11.71
N LYS A 172 -2.05 7.59 -10.72
CA LYS A 172 -0.63 7.89 -10.46
C LYS A 172 0.17 6.65 -10.07
N LEU A 173 -0.48 5.68 -9.42
CA LEU A 173 0.13 4.40 -9.05
C LEU A 173 0.30 3.46 -10.25
N LEU A 174 -0.68 3.44 -11.16
CA LEU A 174 -0.70 2.47 -12.27
C LEU A 174 -0.02 2.95 -13.54
N VAL A 175 -0.05 4.25 -13.80
CA VAL A 175 0.33 4.83 -15.09
C VAL A 175 1.60 5.64 -14.91
N SER A 176 2.68 5.21 -15.55
CA SER A 176 3.93 5.96 -15.55
C SER A 176 3.91 7.09 -16.57
N GLU A 177 3.25 6.89 -17.72
CA GLU A 177 3.20 7.88 -18.77
C GLU A 177 1.91 7.79 -19.61
N ILE A 178 1.38 8.97 -19.96
CA ILE A 178 0.27 9.15 -20.90
C ILE A 178 0.80 9.97 -22.07
N ARG A 179 1.04 9.34 -23.21
CA ARG A 179 1.42 10.02 -24.45
C ARG A 179 0.20 10.30 -25.29
N VAL A 180 0.05 11.55 -25.70
CA VAL A 180 -0.95 11.93 -26.68
C VAL A 180 -0.23 12.30 -27.98
N ASP A 181 -0.56 11.63 -29.07
CA ASP A 181 -0.02 11.92 -30.39
C ASP A 181 -1.19 12.16 -31.37
N LYS A 182 -1.47 13.43 -31.63
CA LYS A 182 -2.57 13.92 -32.47
C LYS A 182 -3.94 13.34 -32.09
N LYS A 183 -4.28 12.16 -32.64
CA LYS A 183 -5.55 11.44 -32.45
C LYS A 183 -5.41 10.18 -31.59
N GLU A 184 -4.19 9.75 -31.29
CA GLU A 184 -3.91 8.55 -30.49
C GLU A 184 -3.52 8.91 -29.06
N VAL A 185 -3.95 8.09 -28.10
CA VAL A 185 -3.53 8.15 -26.70
C VAL A 185 -2.90 6.81 -26.35
N ARG A 186 -1.64 6.83 -25.92
CA ARG A 186 -0.89 5.66 -25.47
C ARG A 186 -0.65 5.74 -23.97
N LEU A 187 -0.95 4.65 -23.29
CA LEU A 187 -0.82 4.51 -21.84
C LEU A 187 0.29 3.49 -21.57
N SER A 188 1.29 3.89 -20.78
CA SER A 188 2.35 3.02 -20.28
C SER A 188 2.38 3.07 -18.76
N GLY A 189 2.70 1.95 -18.15
CA GLY A 189 2.67 1.78 -16.71
C GLY A 189 3.10 0.38 -16.30
N SER A 190 3.50 0.23 -15.04
CA SER A 190 3.93 -1.05 -14.49
C SER A 190 3.26 -1.29 -13.14
N TYR A 191 2.97 -2.56 -12.86
CA TYR A 191 2.38 -2.97 -11.58
C TYR A 191 3.37 -2.85 -10.41
N SER A 192 4.66 -2.67 -10.70
CA SER A 192 5.72 -2.57 -9.69
C SER A 192 5.54 -1.42 -8.71
N ALA A 193 5.04 -0.26 -9.15
CA ALA A 193 4.79 0.89 -8.28
C ALA A 193 3.65 0.64 -7.28
N MET A 194 2.67 -0.20 -7.64
CA MET A 194 1.63 -0.64 -6.73
C MET A 194 2.13 -1.72 -5.78
N ALA A 195 2.91 -2.68 -6.28
CA ALA A 195 3.51 -3.72 -5.45
C ALA A 195 4.39 -3.11 -4.35
N SER A 196 5.26 -2.15 -4.69
CA SER A 196 6.10 -1.45 -3.70
C SER A 196 5.27 -0.68 -2.67
N ALA A 197 4.21 0.01 -3.09
CA ALA A 197 3.31 0.73 -2.19
C ALA A 197 2.61 -0.21 -1.18
N LEU A 198 2.17 -1.40 -1.61
CA LEU A 198 1.58 -2.43 -0.75
C LEU A 198 2.59 -3.00 0.25
N HIS A 199 3.86 -3.12 -0.12
CA HIS A 199 4.92 -3.54 0.80
C HIS A 199 5.22 -2.48 1.88
N MET A 200 5.14 -1.19 1.53
CA MET A 200 5.38 -0.08 2.47
C MET A 200 4.22 0.17 3.44
N SER A 201 2.97 -0.10 3.04
CA SER A 201 1.76 0.10 3.87
C SER A 201 1.58 -0.89 5.04
N THR A 202 2.57 -1.75 5.30
CA THR A 202 2.56 -2.69 6.44
C THR A 202 2.67 -1.98 7.81
N LYS A 203 2.94 -0.67 7.85
CA LYS A 203 2.73 0.19 9.03
C LYS A 203 1.28 0.70 9.03
N ARG A 204 0.49 0.20 9.98
CA ARG A 204 -0.98 0.24 10.08
C ARG A 204 -1.69 1.61 9.99
N GLU A 205 -1.00 2.74 9.96
CA GLU A 205 -1.65 4.06 10.05
C GLU A 205 -2.29 4.55 8.74
N HIS A 206 -2.11 3.84 7.62
CA HIS A 206 -2.52 4.33 6.30
C HIS A 206 -3.57 3.51 5.53
N LEU A 207 -4.16 2.46 6.12
CA LEU A 207 -5.08 1.57 5.39
C LEU A 207 -6.43 2.20 5.00
N GLU A 208 -6.80 3.36 5.55
CA GLU A 208 -7.98 4.14 5.12
C GLU A 208 -7.71 5.03 3.90
N ARG A 209 -6.47 5.09 3.40
CA ARG A 209 -6.07 5.97 2.30
C ARG A 209 -5.42 5.15 1.19
N VAL A 210 -5.75 5.45 -0.07
CA VAL A 210 -4.93 5.00 -1.22
C VAL A 210 -3.48 5.44 -0.93
N PRO A 211 -2.47 4.57 -1.14
CA PRO A 211 -1.08 4.93 -0.89
C PRO A 211 -0.74 6.27 -1.54
N SER A 212 -0.57 7.30 -0.72
CA SER A 212 -0.23 8.64 -1.18
C SER A 212 1.29 8.74 -1.23
N PHE A 213 1.84 8.91 -2.41
CA PHE A 213 3.22 9.38 -2.53
C PHE A 213 3.26 10.84 -2.07
N ASP A 214 4.08 11.13 -1.05
CA ASP A 214 4.57 12.48 -0.86
C ASP A 214 5.37 12.86 -2.12
N PRO A 215 5.05 13.96 -2.81
CA PRO A 215 5.93 14.47 -3.84
C PRO A 215 7.24 14.82 -3.14
N VAL A 216 8.30 14.05 -3.40
CA VAL A 216 9.66 14.43 -3.04
C VAL A 216 9.89 15.79 -3.66
N TRP A 217 9.82 16.82 -2.83
CA TRP A 217 10.17 18.17 -3.19
C TRP A 217 11.69 18.15 -3.37
N LEU A 218 12.14 17.96 -4.60
CA LEU A 218 13.54 18.17 -4.94
C LEU A 218 13.84 19.63 -4.60
N PRO A 219 14.78 19.93 -3.68
CA PRO A 219 15.27 21.29 -3.55
C PRO A 219 16.18 21.54 -4.75
N SER A 220 15.59 21.86 -5.91
CA SER A 220 16.36 22.47 -6.98
C SER A 220 16.77 23.87 -6.50
N THR A 221 18.05 24.17 -6.61
CA THR A 221 18.74 25.38 -6.13
C THR A 221 18.26 26.72 -6.73
N ASP A 222 17.12 26.73 -7.44
CA ASP A 222 16.62 27.86 -8.22
C ASP A 222 15.20 28.33 -7.85
N SER A 223 14.63 27.93 -6.71
CA SER A 223 13.39 28.54 -6.21
C SER A 223 13.62 29.38 -4.96
N ASN A 224 13.40 30.69 -5.13
CA ASN A 224 13.42 31.78 -4.15
C ASN A 224 14.80 32.32 -3.73
N ARG A 225 15.41 33.13 -4.61
CA ARG A 225 16.10 34.33 -4.10
C ARG A 225 15.03 35.40 -3.88
N GLY A 226 14.69 35.66 -2.61
CA GLY A 226 13.91 36.83 -2.24
C GLY A 226 14.65 38.14 -2.63
N PRO A 227 13.98 39.29 -2.58
CA PRO A 227 14.60 40.56 -2.93
C PRO A 227 15.79 40.82 -1.99
N SER A 228 16.97 41.03 -2.58
CA SER A 228 18.12 41.58 -1.87
C SER A 228 17.77 42.98 -1.37
N GLY A 229 17.92 43.19 -0.05
CA GLY A 229 17.95 44.52 0.54
C GLY A 229 19.16 45.32 0.11
#